data_AF-A0A952VMV6-F1
#
_entry.id   AF-A0A952VMV6-F1
#
_cell.length_a   1.000
_cell.length_b   1.000
_cell.length_c   1.000
_cell.angle_alpha   90.00
_cell.angle_beta   90.00
_cell.angle_gamma   90.00
#
_symmetry.space_group_name_H-M   'P 1'
#
loop_
_entity.id
_entity.type
_entity.pdbx_description
1 polymer ?
#
loop_
_entity_poly.entity_id
_entity_poly.type
_entity_poly.pdbx_seq_one_letter_code
_entity_poly.pdbx_strand_id
1 'polypeptide(L)' 'MARDAISAELAVKAESLSGDSPVQSGLLALTAWKISPIDKTQALIRAAIGGHSTQTVLRGHEGVVWSAQFGADGKHG' A
#
# COMPACT_ATOMS: atom_id res chain seq x y z
N MET A 1 -4.44 16.26 -19.85
CA MET A 1 -5.91 16.25 -19.90
C MET A 1 -6.49 14.84 -19.94
N ALA A 2 -6.49 14.12 -21.08
CA ALA A 2 -7.11 12.78 -21.15
C ALA A 2 -6.44 11.72 -20.23
N ARG A 3 -5.10 11.71 -20.17
CA ARG A 3 -4.34 10.79 -19.30
C ARG A 3 -4.58 11.06 -17.81
N ASP A 4 -4.74 12.33 -17.45
CA ASP A 4 -5.00 12.74 -16.07
C ASP A 4 -6.41 12.36 -15.64
N ALA A 5 -7.39 12.46 -16.55
CA ALA A 5 -8.75 11.99 -16.30
C ALA A 5 -8.80 10.48 -16.05
N ILE A 6 -8.09 9.68 -16.87
CA ILE A 6 -7.99 8.22 -16.68
C ILE A 6 -7.28 7.89 -15.36
N SER A 7 -6.19 8.59 -15.03
CA SER A 7 -5.48 8.42 -13.76
C SER A 7 -6.39 8.77 -12.56
N ALA A 8 -7.17 9.85 -12.67
CA ALA A 8 -8.10 10.26 -11.62
C ALA A 8 -9.23 9.25 -11.40
N GLU A 9 -9.79 8.67 -12.47
CA GLU A 9 -10.81 7.62 -12.37
C GLU A 9 -10.27 6.38 -11.65
N LEU A 10 -9.08 5.91 -12.03
CA LEU A 10 -8.42 4.77 -11.39
C LEU A 10 -8.11 5.06 -9.91
N ALA A 11 -7.70 6.29 -9.58
CA ALA A 11 -7.48 6.69 -8.19
C ALA A 11 -8.77 6.67 -7.36
N VAL A 12 -9.91 7.07 -7.93
CA VAL A 12 -11.22 6.96 -7.26
C VAL A 12 -11.58 5.49 -7.03
N LYS A 13 -11.34 4.62 -8.01
CA LYS A 13 -11.62 3.18 -7.85
C LYS A 13 -10.73 2.52 -6.80
N ALA A 14 -9.45 2.89 -6.75
CA ALA A 14 -8.51 2.43 -5.73
C ALA A 14 -8.95 2.86 -4.32
N GLU A 15 -9.42 4.10 -4.17
CA GLU A 15 -9.92 4.63 -2.89
C GLU A 15 -11.09 3.79 -2.36
N SER A 16 -12.10 3.51 -3.20
CA SER A 16 -13.25 2.66 -2.81
C SER A 16 -12.85 1.25 -2.38
N LEU A 17 -11.76 0.71 -2.94
CA LEU A 17 -11.28 -0.65 -2.65
C LEU A 17 -10.31 -0.71 -1.46
N SER A 18 -9.91 0.43 -0.90
CA SER A 18 -8.87 0.47 0.14
C SER A 18 -9.30 -0.24 1.44
N GLY A 19 -10.59 -0.27 1.76
CA GLY A 19 -11.12 -0.98 2.92
C GLY A 19 -11.49 -2.45 2.66
N ASP A 20 -11.86 -2.80 1.42
CA ASP A 20 -12.34 -4.14 1.05
C ASP A 20 -11.20 -5.06 0.60
N SER A 21 -10.29 -4.53 -0.24
CA SER A 21 -9.14 -5.27 -0.76
C SER A 21 -7.92 -4.36 -0.92
N PRO A 22 -7.05 -4.30 0.10
CA PRO A 22 -5.85 -3.46 0.09
C PRO A 22 -4.92 -3.75 -1.09
N VAL A 23 -4.79 -5.02 -1.50
CA VAL A 23 -4.01 -5.44 -2.67
C VAL A 23 -4.55 -4.82 -3.97
N GLN A 24 -5.86 -4.92 -4.19
CA GLN A 24 -6.47 -4.42 -5.42
C GLN A 24 -6.44 -2.89 -5.48
N SER A 25 -6.65 -2.22 -4.34
CA SER A 25 -6.44 -0.77 -4.21
C SER A 25 -5.02 -0.37 -4.62
N GLY A 26 -4.00 -1.06 -4.09
CA GLY A 26 -2.60 -0.79 -4.40
C GLY A 26 -2.26 -0.98 -5.89
N LEU A 27 -2.77 -2.05 -6.51
CA LEU A 27 -2.57 -2.30 -7.94
C LEU A 27 -3.21 -1.21 -8.81
N LEU A 28 -4.42 -0.78 -8.48
CA LEU A 28 -5.10 0.31 -9.20
C LEU A 28 -4.39 1.66 -9.01
N ALA A 29 -3.86 1.93 -7.82
CA ALA A 29 -3.07 3.13 -7.56
C ALA A 29 -1.74 3.12 -8.34
N LEU A 30 -1.09 1.95 -8.46
CA LEU A 30 0.11 1.76 -9.28
C LEU A 30 -0.16 1.92 -10.78
N THR A 31 -1.29 1.41 -11.28
CA THR A 31 -1.65 1.59 -12.70
C THR A 31 -1.96 3.05 -13.01
N ALA A 32 -2.68 3.74 -12.12
CA ALA A 32 -2.93 5.18 -12.23
C ALA A 32 -1.62 6.00 -12.29
N TRP A 33 -0.69 5.73 -11.37
CA TRP A 33 0.62 6.39 -11.31
C TRP A 33 1.44 6.19 -12.59
N LYS A 34 1.41 4.99 -13.18
CA LYS A 34 2.08 4.71 -14.46
C LYS A 34 1.46 5.44 -15.65
N ILE A 35 0.17 5.81 -15.59
CA ILE A 35 -0.52 6.54 -16.65
C ILE A 35 -0.22 8.04 -16.55
N SER A 36 -0.44 8.61 -15.35
CA SER A 36 -0.09 9.99 -15.00
C SER A 36 0.09 10.09 -13.48
N PRO A 37 1.27 10.57 -13.00
CA PRO A 37 1.51 10.75 -11.58
C PRO A 37 0.71 11.93 -11.04
N ILE A 38 -0.30 11.63 -10.22
CA ILE A 38 -1.10 12.62 -9.49
C ILE A 38 -0.93 12.41 -7.98
N ASP A 39 -0.93 13.47 -7.18
CA ASP A 39 -0.63 13.40 -5.73
C ASP A 39 -1.48 12.37 -4.99
N LYS A 40 -2.76 12.26 -5.37
CA LYS A 40 -3.72 11.29 -4.81
C LYS A 40 -3.25 9.84 -4.95
N THR A 41 -2.60 9.48 -6.07
CA THR A 41 -2.10 8.11 -6.30
C THR A 41 -0.99 7.73 -5.33
N GLN A 42 -0.13 8.68 -4.94
CA GLN A 42 0.96 8.42 -4.01
C GLN A 42 0.44 8.11 -2.60
N ALA A 43 -0.62 8.78 -2.15
CA ALA A 43 -1.26 8.50 -0.88
C ALA A 43 -1.91 7.10 -0.87
N LEU A 44 -2.58 6.73 -1.97
CA LEU A 44 -3.22 5.42 -2.12
C LEU A 44 -2.21 4.26 -2.16
N ILE A 45 -1.08 4.43 -2.87
CA ILE A 45 0.01 3.43 -2.89
C ILE A 45 0.55 3.21 -1.46
N ARG A 46 0.80 4.30 -0.71
CA ARG A 46 1.25 4.20 0.68
C ARG A 46 0.22 3.51 1.57
N ALA A 47 -1.07 3.85 1.42
CA ALA A 47 -2.13 3.23 2.21
C ALA A 47 -2.26 1.73 1.92
N ALA A 48 -2.14 1.31 0.66
CA ALA A 48 -2.15 -0.09 0.28
C ALA A 48 -0.95 -0.86 0.85
N ILE A 49 0.25 -0.28 0.87
CA ILE A 49 1.44 -0.93 1.44
C ILE A 49 1.43 -0.90 2.97
N GLY A 50 0.94 0.18 3.60
CA GLY A 50 0.85 0.32 5.05
C GLY A 50 -0.29 -0.50 5.68
N GLY A 51 -1.39 -0.70 4.95
CA GLY A 51 -2.48 -1.61 5.36
C GLY A 51 -2.07 -3.09 5.29
N HIS A 52 -1.00 -3.39 4.55
CA HIS A 52 -0.28 -4.66 4.62
C HIS A 52 0.68 -4.65 5.82
N SER A 53 0.16 -4.43 7.02
CA SER A 53 0.83 -4.96 8.21
C SER A 53 0.70 -6.48 8.13
N THR A 54 1.49 -7.09 7.25
CA THR A 54 1.76 -8.52 7.28
C THR A 54 2.47 -8.71 8.61
N GLN A 55 1.69 -8.96 9.67
CA GLN A 55 2.20 -9.57 10.88
C GLN A 55 2.81 -10.89 10.44
N THR A 56 4.09 -10.86 10.11
CA THR A 56 4.87 -12.05 9.83
C THR A 56 4.99 -12.77 11.17
N VAL A 57 4.04 -13.67 11.42
CA VAL A 57 4.12 -14.56 12.57
C VAL A 57 5.30 -15.50 12.29
N LEU A 58 6.35 -15.39 13.10
CA LEU A 58 7.44 -16.35 13.15
C LEU A 58 6.89 -17.69 13.66
N ARG A 59 6.41 -18.53 12.74
CA ARG A 59 5.92 -19.88 13.06
C ARG A 59 7.10 -20.77 13.46
N GLY A 60 6.97 -21.50 14.58
CA GLY A 60 8.00 -22.41 15.10
C GLY A 60 8.84 -21.86 16.25
N HIS A 61 8.56 -20.64 16.73
CA HIS A 61 9.13 -20.13 17.98
C HIS A 61 8.09 -20.21 19.10
N GLU A 62 8.34 -21.07 20.09
CA GLU A 62 7.44 -21.28 21.24
C GLU A 62 7.86 -20.48 22.49
N GLY A 63 8.97 -19.73 22.41
CA GLY A 63 9.49 -18.91 23.48
C GLY A 63 9.11 -17.44 23.36
N VAL A 64 9.32 -16.68 24.45
CA VAL A 64 9.20 -15.22 24.42
C VAL A 64 10.38 -14.64 23.65
N VAL A 65 10.09 -13.77 22.67
CA VAL A 65 11.13 -13.00 21.99
C VAL A 65 11.59 -11.87 22.92
N TRP A 66 12.87 -11.90 23.32
CA TRP A 66 13.44 -10.91 24.24
C TRP A 66 14.03 -9.69 23.55
N SER A 67 14.20 -9.72 22.21
CA SER A 67 14.78 -8.62 21.44
C SER A 67 14.40 -8.69 19.96
N ALA A 68 14.04 -7.55 19.37
CA ALA A 68 13.90 -7.37 17.93
C ALA A 68 14.70 -6.11 17.52
N GLN A 69 15.46 -6.20 16.43
CA GLN A 69 16.25 -5.10 15.91
C GLN A 69 15.71 -4.73 14.53
N PHE A 70 15.30 -3.48 14.38
CA PHE A 70 14.81 -2.93 13.12
C PHE A 70 15.98 -2.26 12.38
N GLY A 71 16.14 -2.57 11.09
CA GLY A 71 17.07 -1.86 10.23
C GLY A 71 16.65 -0.40 10.04
N ALA A 72 17.61 0.50 9.82
CA ALA A 72 17.37 1.93 9.66
C ALA A 72 16.58 2.32 8.39
N ASP A 73 16.16 1.34 7.59
CA ASP A 73 15.48 1.51 6.30
C ASP A 73 13.97 1.81 6.40
N GLY A 74 13.50 2.22 7.58
CA GLY A 74 12.39 3.16 7.72
C GLY A 74 11.03 2.69 7.17
N LYS A 75 10.72 1.41 7.29
CA LYS A 75 9.38 0.87 6.98
C LYS A 75 8.70 0.49 8.29
N HIS A 76 8.25 1.50 9.02
CA HIS A 76 7.36 1.37 10.19
C HIS A 76 5.99 1.93 9.77
N GLY A 77 4.84 1.36 10.08
CA GLY A 77 4.45 0.15 10.80
C GLY A 77 2.97 -0.12 10.51
#